data_AF-D3JH57-F1
#
_entry.id   AF-D3JH57-F1
#
_cell.length_a   1.000
_cell.length_b   1.000
_cell.length_c   1.000
_cell.angle_alpha   90.00
_cell.angle_beta   90.00
_cell.angle_gamma   90.00
#
_symmetry.space_group_name_H-M   'P 1'
#
loop_
_entity.id
_entity.type
_entity.pdbx_description
1 polymer ?
#
loop_
_entity_poly.entity_id
_entity_poly.type
_entity_poly.pdbx_seq_one_letter_code
_entity_poly.pdbx_strand_id
1 'polypeptide(L)'
;QQIAFARYLVIFFRDQKISFEDQIRLAGYFGPLGRHVGKSTISKATENELVRKFHYDETSKQISGENFHSDQSCAAMPPLGSMLYNHTVPPDGGGDTMFASMYAAYDALSDKMKKYLEGLTATHDGTRIFGPGTPVSVHPVIVRHPVTGKKSIYVNTDFTSHINELPRLEGQRMLQFLVDHCDKAEWTTRFRWRPHSIAFWDNRCV
;
A
#
# COMPACT_ATOMS: atom_id res chain seq x y z
N GLN A 1 16.95 -2.69 13.15
CA GLN A 1 15.72 -3.16 12.46
C GLN A 1 15.13 -2.08 11.56
N GLN A 2 14.97 -0.82 12.00
CA GLN A 2 14.49 0.29 11.15
C GLN A 2 15.35 0.56 9.90
N ILE A 3 16.67 0.31 9.95
CA ILE A 3 17.58 0.46 8.79
C ILE A 3 17.22 -0.49 7.64
N ALA A 4 16.91 -1.75 7.93
CA ALA A 4 16.56 -2.73 6.90
C ALA A 4 15.20 -2.39 6.28
N PHE A 5 14.21 -2.06 7.10
CA PHE A 5 12.89 -1.64 6.62
C PHE A 5 12.96 -0.41 5.70
N ALA A 6 13.65 0.64 6.14
CA ALA A 6 13.83 1.85 5.34
C ALA A 6 14.68 1.64 4.07
N ARG A 7 15.59 0.65 4.08
CA ARG A 7 16.46 0.33 2.92
C ARG A 7 15.77 -0.55 1.89
N TYR A 8 15.07 -1.59 2.33
CA TYR A 8 14.51 -2.62 1.48
C TYR A 8 13.02 -2.42 1.18
N LEU A 9 12.36 -1.49 1.88
CA LEU A 9 10.95 -1.07 1.72
C LEU A 9 9.92 -2.14 2.10
N VAL A 10 10.22 -3.40 1.78
CA VAL A 10 9.49 -4.58 2.20
C VAL A 10 10.46 -5.60 2.79
N ILE A 11 10.09 -6.19 3.92
CA ILE A 11 10.84 -7.26 4.59
C ILE A 11 9.95 -8.46 4.83
N PHE A 12 10.54 -9.64 4.73
CA PHE A 12 9.84 -10.92 4.83
C PHE A 12 10.44 -11.79 5.93
N PHE A 13 9.58 -12.45 6.69
CA PHE A 13 9.97 -13.43 7.69
C PHE A 13 9.26 -14.74 7.37
N ARG A 14 9.99 -15.86 7.40
CA ARG A 14 9.45 -17.21 7.17
C ARG A 14 9.35 -17.97 8.48
N ASP A 15 8.47 -18.97 8.52
CA ASP A 15 8.36 -19.92 9.63
C ASP A 15 8.06 -19.26 10.99
N GLN A 16 7.28 -18.18 10.98
CA GLN A 16 6.89 -17.40 12.16
C GLN A 16 5.57 -17.89 12.74
N LYS A 17 5.60 -18.84 13.67
CA LYS A 17 4.39 -19.34 14.35
C LYS A 17 4.00 -18.41 15.50
N ILE A 18 3.38 -17.28 15.17
CA ILE A 18 3.03 -16.22 16.11
C ILE A 18 1.52 -16.12 16.38
N SER A 19 1.14 -15.62 17.57
CA SER A 19 -0.24 -15.25 17.91
C SER A 19 -0.60 -13.83 17.42
N PHE A 20 -1.85 -13.39 17.63
CA PHE A 20 -2.23 -12.00 17.35
C PHE A 20 -1.53 -11.02 18.29
N GLU A 21 -1.35 -11.37 19.55
CA GLU A 21 -0.64 -10.58 20.55
C GLU A 21 0.84 -10.41 20.15
N ASP A 22 1.47 -11.46 19.64
CA ASP A 22 2.83 -11.39 19.09
C ASP A 22 2.90 -10.48 17.86
N GLN A 23 1.92 -10.57 16.95
CA GLN A 23 1.86 -9.70 15.77
C GLN A 23 1.69 -8.23 16.16
N ILE A 24 0.80 -7.93 17.10
CA ILE A 24 0.58 -6.59 17.67
C ILE A 24 1.87 -6.07 18.30
N ARG A 25 2.52 -6.89 19.13
CA ARG A 25 3.78 -6.52 19.79
C ARG A 25 4.87 -6.25 18.78
N LEU A 26 5.01 -7.09 17.75
CA LEU A 26 5.98 -6.89 16.67
C LEU A 26 5.75 -5.58 15.93
N ALA A 27 4.50 -5.31 15.53
CA ALA A 27 4.13 -4.07 14.84
C ALA A 27 4.35 -2.83 15.72
N GLY A 28 4.11 -2.94 17.03
CA GLY A 28 4.31 -1.87 18.01
C GLY A 28 5.75 -1.37 18.13
N TYR A 29 6.76 -2.16 17.75
CA TYR A 29 8.16 -1.69 17.70
C TYR A 29 8.43 -0.66 16.59
N PHE A 30 7.54 -0.54 15.60
CA PHE A 30 7.69 0.39 14.47
C PHE A 30 6.91 1.70 14.66
N GLY A 31 5.93 1.73 15.56
CA GLY A 31 5.14 2.91 15.86
C GLY A 31 3.78 2.59 16.49
N PRO A 32 2.97 3.63 16.77
CA PRO A 32 1.61 3.44 17.27
C PRO A 32 0.75 2.71 16.21
N LEU A 33 -0.11 1.81 16.68
CA LEU A 33 -0.97 1.02 15.80
C LEU A 33 -2.25 1.79 15.48
N GLY A 34 -2.49 2.00 14.19
CA GLY A 34 -3.70 2.65 13.68
C GLY A 34 -4.86 1.67 13.52
N ARG A 35 -6.08 2.21 13.52
CA ARG A 35 -7.30 1.46 13.17
C ARG A 35 -7.62 1.68 11.70
N HIS A 36 -8.23 0.67 11.08
CA HIS A 36 -8.65 0.76 9.69
C HIS A 36 -9.77 1.81 9.50
N VAL A 37 -9.60 2.73 8.55
CA VAL A 37 -10.52 3.85 8.30
C VAL A 37 -11.72 3.48 7.42
N GLY A 38 -11.59 2.41 6.64
CA GLY A 38 -12.65 1.94 5.75
C GLY A 38 -13.90 1.47 6.51
N LYS A 39 -15.07 1.88 6.03
CA LYS A 39 -16.38 1.56 6.64
C LYS A 39 -16.96 0.24 6.12
N SER A 40 -16.78 -0.05 4.84
CA SER A 40 -17.11 -1.33 4.22
C SER A 40 -15.84 -2.02 3.77
N THR A 41 -15.43 -3.07 4.49
CA THR A 41 -14.20 -3.82 4.18
C THR A 41 -14.51 -5.31 4.07
N ILE A 42 -13.80 -6.01 3.19
CA ILE A 42 -13.88 -7.46 3.08
C ILE A 42 -13.32 -8.15 4.35
N SER A 43 -12.28 -7.56 4.96
CA SER A 43 -11.75 -8.06 6.23
C SER A 43 -12.78 -8.02 7.35
N LYS A 44 -12.63 -8.96 8.28
CA LYS A 44 -13.38 -9.02 9.52
C LYS A 44 -12.51 -8.57 10.70
N ALA A 45 -13.12 -7.91 11.67
CA ALA A 45 -12.45 -7.62 12.93
C ALA A 45 -12.16 -8.92 13.68
N THR A 46 -11.08 -8.94 14.45
CA THR A 46 -10.87 -9.96 15.48
C THR A 46 -11.41 -9.47 16.82
N GLU A 47 -11.23 -10.27 17.88
CA GLU A 47 -11.46 -9.81 19.27
C GLU A 47 -10.58 -8.60 19.63
N ASN A 48 -9.47 -8.41 18.92
CA ASN A 48 -8.64 -7.22 19.01
C ASN A 48 -8.83 -6.32 17.76
N GLU A 49 -9.31 -5.09 17.97
CA GLU A 49 -9.59 -4.14 16.88
C GLU A 49 -8.34 -3.71 16.09
N LEU A 50 -7.14 -3.97 16.60
CA LEU A 50 -5.85 -3.69 15.94
C LEU A 50 -5.47 -4.77 14.91
N VAL A 51 -6.16 -5.91 14.91
CA VAL A 51 -5.92 -7.00 13.97
C VAL A 51 -7.19 -7.30 13.20
N ARG A 52 -7.03 -7.48 11.90
CA ARG A 52 -8.10 -7.86 10.98
C ARG A 52 -7.77 -9.19 10.30
N LYS A 53 -8.78 -9.99 10.06
CA LYS A 53 -8.68 -11.28 9.38
C LYS A 53 -9.26 -11.18 7.97
N PHE A 54 -8.61 -11.86 7.05
CA PHE A 54 -9.13 -12.16 5.72
C PHE A 54 -9.10 -13.67 5.53
N HIS A 55 -10.10 -14.19 4.83
CA HIS A 55 -10.15 -15.58 4.39
C HIS A 55 -10.82 -15.59 3.03
N TYR A 56 -10.24 -16.35 2.10
CA TYR A 56 -10.69 -16.47 0.73
C TYR A 56 -10.68 -17.95 0.35
N ASP A 57 -11.71 -18.35 -0.36
CA ASP A 57 -11.99 -19.71 -0.83
C ASP A 57 -12.62 -19.66 -2.24
N GLU A 58 -12.96 -20.81 -2.79
CA GLU A 58 -13.57 -20.94 -4.12
C GLU A 58 -14.93 -20.25 -4.27
N THR A 59 -15.58 -19.88 -3.17
CA THR A 59 -16.88 -19.18 -3.16
C THR A 59 -16.75 -17.67 -3.08
N SER A 60 -15.52 -17.18 -2.84
CA SER A 60 -15.23 -15.75 -2.68
C SER A 60 -15.40 -15.00 -4.00
N LYS A 61 -16.37 -14.07 -4.03
CA LYS A 61 -16.68 -13.28 -5.23
C LYS A 61 -15.72 -12.12 -5.48
N GLN A 62 -15.00 -11.69 -4.44
CA GLN A 62 -14.09 -10.55 -4.44
C GLN A 62 -12.95 -10.80 -3.47
N ILE A 63 -11.75 -10.33 -3.83
CA ILE A 63 -10.55 -10.39 -3.01
C ILE A 63 -10.09 -8.96 -2.72
N SER A 64 -9.54 -8.71 -1.54
CA SER A 64 -9.03 -7.39 -1.19
C SER A 64 -7.66 -7.18 -1.81
N GLY A 65 -7.43 -6.02 -2.42
CA GLY A 65 -6.12 -5.61 -2.89
C GLY A 65 -5.67 -6.25 -4.21
N GLU A 66 -6.60 -6.46 -5.16
CA GLU A 66 -6.29 -7.03 -6.48
C GLU A 66 -5.54 -6.05 -7.40
N ASN A 67 -5.68 -4.74 -7.18
CA ASN A 67 -4.94 -3.71 -7.90
C ASN A 67 -3.72 -3.26 -7.11
N PHE A 68 -2.72 -2.69 -7.79
CA PHE A 68 -1.64 -1.98 -7.12
C PHE A 68 -2.17 -0.76 -6.35
N HIS A 69 -1.87 -0.72 -5.06
CA HIS A 69 -2.28 0.35 -4.17
C HIS A 69 -1.37 0.46 -2.94
N SER A 70 -1.43 1.63 -2.30
CA SER A 70 -0.94 1.84 -0.94
C SER A 70 -2.13 1.93 0.01
N ASP A 71 -2.13 1.13 1.10
CA ASP A 71 -3.30 1.01 1.96
C ASP A 71 -3.68 2.35 2.56
N GLN A 72 -4.99 2.61 2.53
CA GLN A 72 -5.60 3.74 3.24
C GLN A 72 -4.95 5.08 2.93
N SER A 73 -4.41 5.25 1.72
CA SER A 73 -3.88 6.55 1.25
C SER A 73 -4.94 7.66 1.26
N CYS A 74 -6.23 7.30 1.36
CA CYS A 74 -7.33 8.23 1.61
C CYS A 74 -7.39 8.84 3.03
N ALA A 75 -6.66 8.29 4.01
CA ALA A 75 -6.57 8.84 5.34
C ALA A 75 -5.76 10.15 5.35
N ALA A 76 -6.10 11.08 6.25
CA ALA A 76 -5.38 12.34 6.41
C ALA A 76 -3.92 12.11 6.86
N MET A 77 -3.71 11.07 7.68
CA MET A 77 -2.40 10.54 8.03
C MET A 77 -2.38 9.05 7.62
N PRO A 78 -1.91 8.74 6.40
CA PRO A 78 -1.80 7.36 5.93
C PRO A 78 -0.89 6.52 6.83
N PRO A 79 -1.07 5.19 6.88
CA PRO A 79 -0.24 4.31 7.69
C PRO A 79 1.23 4.38 7.25
N LEU A 80 2.14 4.25 8.22
CA LEU A 80 3.57 4.12 7.96
C LEU A 80 3.87 2.86 7.14
N GLY A 81 3.19 1.77 7.48
CA GLY A 81 3.39 0.46 6.88
C GLY A 81 2.34 -0.51 7.34
N SER A 82 2.24 -1.61 6.61
CA SER A 82 1.26 -2.66 6.85
C SER A 82 1.94 -4.01 6.97
N MET A 83 1.42 -4.84 7.88
CA MET A 83 1.96 -6.16 8.19
C MET A 83 0.91 -7.23 7.92
N LEU A 84 1.24 -8.14 7.00
CA LEU A 84 0.41 -9.29 6.69
C LEU A 84 1.10 -10.56 7.17
N TYR A 85 0.38 -11.36 7.95
CA TYR A 85 0.80 -12.67 8.41
C TYR A 85 -0.12 -13.73 7.80
N ASN A 86 0.45 -14.63 6.99
CA ASN A 86 -0.32 -15.67 6.33
C ASN A 86 0.05 -17.04 6.91
N HIS A 87 -0.86 -17.62 7.70
CA HIS A 87 -0.69 -18.93 8.31
C HIS A 87 -1.28 -20.07 7.44
N THR A 88 -2.20 -19.75 6.53
CA THR A 88 -2.83 -20.71 5.61
C THR A 88 -2.69 -20.20 4.19
N VAL A 89 -2.08 -20.97 3.30
CA VAL A 89 -1.90 -20.62 1.88
C VAL A 89 -2.59 -21.66 0.99
N PRO A 90 -2.96 -21.33 -0.26
CA PRO A 90 -3.53 -22.31 -1.17
C PRO A 90 -2.59 -23.51 -1.38
N PRO A 91 -3.09 -24.76 -1.28
CA PRO A 91 -2.26 -25.96 -1.37
C PRO A 91 -1.61 -26.12 -2.76
N ASP A 92 -2.30 -25.68 -3.81
CA ASP A 92 -1.86 -25.83 -5.20
C ASP A 92 -0.99 -24.64 -5.68
N GLY A 93 -0.65 -23.71 -4.78
CA GLY A 93 0.04 -22.46 -5.10
C GLY A 93 -0.89 -21.33 -5.50
N GLY A 94 -0.30 -20.16 -5.80
CA GLY A 94 -1.04 -18.91 -6.03
C GLY A 94 -1.20 -18.07 -4.75
N GLY A 95 -1.89 -16.93 -4.87
CA GLY A 95 -2.06 -15.97 -3.78
C GLY A 95 -0.81 -15.15 -3.46
N ASP A 96 0.16 -15.11 -4.37
CA ASP A 96 1.38 -14.30 -4.22
C ASP A 96 1.03 -12.80 -4.15
N THR A 97 1.86 -12.03 -3.45
CA THR A 97 1.72 -10.57 -3.41
C THR A 97 2.88 -9.93 -4.16
N MET A 98 2.55 -8.97 -5.03
CA MET A 98 3.55 -8.12 -5.68
C MET A 98 3.68 -6.80 -4.92
N PHE A 99 4.90 -6.29 -4.84
CA PHE A 99 5.23 -4.99 -4.25
C PHE A 99 6.03 -4.19 -5.27
N ALA A 100 5.79 -2.89 -5.38
CA ALA A 100 6.49 -2.02 -6.33
C ALA A 100 7.30 -0.96 -5.58
N SER A 101 8.52 -0.65 -6.02
CA SER A 101 9.30 0.45 -5.42
C SER A 101 8.93 1.78 -6.04
N MET A 102 8.21 2.63 -5.30
CA MET A 102 7.88 3.99 -5.78
C MET A 102 9.11 4.91 -5.84
N TYR A 103 10.22 4.54 -5.20
CA TYR A 103 11.52 5.20 -5.41
C TYR A 103 12.09 4.87 -6.79
N ALA A 104 12.16 3.58 -7.14
CA ALA A 104 12.68 3.17 -8.45
C ALA A 104 11.79 3.71 -9.59
N ALA A 105 10.47 3.69 -9.40
CA ALA A 105 9.53 4.30 -10.34
C ALA A 105 9.79 5.81 -10.50
N TYR A 106 9.99 6.56 -9.40
CA TYR A 106 10.36 7.98 -9.47
C TYR A 106 11.71 8.20 -10.19
N ASP A 107 12.74 7.45 -9.81
CA ASP A 107 14.09 7.60 -10.35
C ASP A 107 14.12 7.37 -11.87
N ALA A 108 13.28 6.46 -12.37
CA ALA A 108 13.13 6.14 -13.79
C ALA A 108 12.38 7.21 -14.62
N LEU A 109 11.72 8.20 -13.99
CA LEU A 109 11.13 9.33 -14.72
C LEU A 109 12.22 10.22 -15.31
N SER A 110 11.95 10.82 -16.48
CA SER A 110 12.80 11.87 -17.02
C SER A 110 12.84 13.09 -16.10
N ASP A 111 13.93 13.85 -16.11
CA ASP A 111 14.06 15.06 -15.27
C ASP A 111 12.98 16.11 -15.57
N LYS A 112 12.54 16.19 -16.83
CA LYS A 112 11.41 17.06 -17.23
C LYS A 112 10.11 16.61 -16.57
N MET A 113 9.84 15.31 -16.54
CA MET A 113 8.65 14.77 -15.88
C MET A 113 8.73 14.95 -14.37
N LYS A 114 9.88 14.67 -13.75
CA LYS A 114 10.11 14.93 -12.32
C LYS A 114 9.78 16.38 -12.00
N LYS A 115 10.35 17.34 -12.74
CA LYS A 115 10.09 18.79 -12.56
C LYS A 115 8.63 19.16 -12.77
N TYR A 116 7.96 18.58 -13.76
CA TYR A 116 6.55 18.83 -14.03
C TYR A 116 5.64 18.38 -12.88
N LEU A 117 5.95 17.25 -12.26
CA LEU A 117 5.15 16.68 -11.17
C LEU A 117 5.40 17.34 -9.81
N GLU A 118 6.50 18.07 -9.64
CA GLU A 118 6.79 18.78 -8.38
C GLU A 118 5.68 19.80 -8.06
N GLY A 119 5.16 19.74 -6.85
CA GLY A 119 4.11 20.66 -6.36
C GLY A 119 2.69 20.25 -6.73
N LEU A 120 2.50 19.26 -7.62
CA LEU A 120 1.16 18.71 -7.88
C LEU A 120 0.66 17.92 -6.68
N THR A 121 -0.66 17.97 -6.47
CA THR A 121 -1.36 17.22 -5.43
C THR A 121 -2.47 16.36 -6.05
N ALA A 122 -2.80 15.26 -5.39
CA ALA A 122 -3.85 14.35 -5.81
C ALA A 122 -4.84 14.10 -4.69
N THR A 123 -6.11 13.97 -5.05
CA THR A 123 -7.18 13.61 -4.12
C THR A 123 -7.31 12.09 -4.03
N HIS A 124 -7.11 11.54 -2.84
CA HIS A 124 -7.29 10.14 -2.49
C HIS A 124 -8.67 9.96 -1.85
N ASP A 125 -9.59 9.35 -2.59
CA ASP A 125 -10.99 9.17 -2.22
C ASP A 125 -11.26 7.73 -1.77
N GLY A 126 -11.43 7.54 -0.47
CA GLY A 126 -11.69 6.24 0.12
C GLY A 126 -13.08 5.68 -0.19
N THR A 127 -14.03 6.51 -0.63
CA THR A 127 -15.39 6.05 -0.95
C THR A 127 -15.43 5.11 -2.15
N ARG A 128 -14.41 5.19 -3.02
CA ARG A 128 -14.22 4.34 -4.20
C ARG A 128 -14.04 2.86 -3.84
N ILE A 129 -13.43 2.59 -2.68
CA ILE A 129 -13.06 1.23 -2.25
C ILE A 129 -13.85 0.80 -1.01
N PHE A 130 -13.97 1.69 -0.02
CA PHE A 130 -14.57 1.37 1.27
C PHE A 130 -15.99 1.93 1.45
N GLY A 131 -16.57 2.54 0.41
CA GLY A 131 -17.93 3.04 0.41
C GLY A 131 -18.14 4.36 1.16
N PRO A 132 -19.39 4.86 1.20
CA PRO A 132 -19.74 6.15 1.78
C PRO A 132 -19.29 6.32 3.24
N GLY A 133 -18.93 7.55 3.62
CA GLY A 133 -18.47 7.86 4.98
C GLY A 133 -17.01 7.49 5.26
N THR A 134 -16.25 7.13 4.23
CA THR A 134 -14.80 6.91 4.28
C THR A 134 -14.06 8.22 4.00
N PRO A 135 -12.86 8.46 4.59
CA PRO A 135 -12.07 9.66 4.35
C PRO A 135 -11.77 9.96 2.88
N VAL A 136 -11.63 11.26 2.60
CA VAL A 136 -11.10 11.82 1.35
C VAL A 136 -10.02 12.83 1.74
N SER A 137 -8.80 12.63 1.25
CA SER A 137 -7.64 13.46 1.62
C SER A 137 -6.83 13.87 0.41
N VAL A 138 -6.11 14.99 0.53
CA VAL A 138 -5.22 15.50 -0.52
C VAL A 138 -3.77 15.27 -0.12
N HIS A 139 -2.99 14.66 -1.01
CA HIS A 139 -1.56 14.38 -0.80
C HIS A 139 -0.72 14.84 -1.99
N PRO A 140 0.57 15.17 -1.81
CA PRO A 140 1.46 15.47 -2.94
C PRO A 140 1.60 14.25 -3.88
N VAL A 141 1.64 14.49 -5.19
CA VAL A 141 1.92 13.46 -6.20
C VAL A 141 3.36 12.93 -6.04
N ILE A 142 4.28 13.79 -5.62
CA ILE A 142 5.65 13.44 -5.27
C ILE A 142 5.87 13.73 -3.79
N VAL A 143 6.06 12.68 -3.00
CA VAL A 143 6.32 12.78 -1.57
C VAL A 143 7.80 12.57 -1.28
N ARG A 144 8.25 13.11 -0.14
CA ARG A 144 9.59 12.82 0.39
C ARG A 144 9.45 11.95 1.63
N HIS A 145 10.08 10.79 1.61
CA HIS A 145 10.03 9.88 2.73
C HIS A 145 10.80 10.46 3.93
N PRO A 146 10.21 10.51 5.14
CA PRO A 146 10.73 11.29 6.27
C PRO A 146 12.04 10.75 6.84
N VAL A 147 12.32 9.45 6.71
CA VAL A 147 13.57 8.82 7.21
C VAL A 147 14.68 8.80 6.16
N THR A 148 14.41 8.27 4.97
CA THR A 148 15.40 8.10 3.90
C THR A 148 15.68 9.39 3.12
N GLY A 149 14.79 10.37 3.17
CA GLY A 149 14.86 11.59 2.37
C GLY A 149 14.62 11.36 0.86
N LYS A 150 14.36 10.13 0.41
CA LYS A 150 14.11 9.81 -0.99
C LYS A 150 12.74 10.31 -1.44
N LYS A 151 12.63 10.65 -2.73
CA LYS A 151 11.37 11.00 -3.36
C LYS A 151 10.67 9.75 -3.90
N SER A 152 9.35 9.68 -3.77
CA SER A 152 8.50 8.63 -4.34
C SER A 152 7.30 9.24 -5.05
N ILE A 153 6.82 8.54 -6.08
CA ILE A 153 5.49 8.79 -6.64
C ILE A 153 4.45 8.30 -5.62
N TYR A 154 3.42 9.09 -5.36
CA TYR A 154 2.37 8.77 -4.39
C TYR A 154 0.98 8.92 -5.00
N VAL A 155 0.70 8.05 -5.96
CA VAL A 155 -0.62 7.83 -6.55
C VAL A 155 -0.85 6.33 -6.67
N ASN A 156 -2.10 5.91 -6.82
CA ASN A 156 -2.48 4.52 -7.01
C ASN A 156 -3.87 4.39 -7.64
N THR A 157 -4.11 3.23 -8.23
CA THR A 157 -5.34 2.85 -8.95
C THR A 157 -6.60 2.98 -8.10
N ASP A 158 -6.51 2.55 -6.85
CA ASP A 158 -7.68 2.34 -5.99
C ASP A 158 -8.23 3.66 -5.44
N PHE A 159 -7.37 4.44 -4.79
CA PHE A 159 -7.79 5.63 -4.04
C PHE A 159 -7.63 6.91 -4.84
N THR A 160 -6.68 7.00 -5.77
CA THR A 160 -6.40 8.29 -6.43
C THR A 160 -7.49 8.61 -7.44
N SER A 161 -8.21 9.70 -7.18
CA SER A 161 -9.36 10.11 -7.99
C SER A 161 -8.97 11.06 -9.13
N HIS A 162 -8.12 12.05 -8.84
CA HIS A 162 -7.66 13.07 -9.79
C HIS A 162 -6.45 13.84 -9.24
N ILE A 163 -5.72 14.51 -10.14
CA ILE A 163 -4.68 15.51 -9.81
C ILE A 163 -5.34 16.89 -9.79
N ASN A 164 -5.16 17.64 -8.71
CA ASN A 164 -5.97 18.81 -8.38
C ASN A 164 -5.66 20.03 -9.26
N GLU A 165 -4.39 20.19 -9.65
CA GLU A 165 -3.92 21.36 -10.41
C GLU A 165 -4.05 21.19 -11.92
N LEU A 166 -4.52 20.03 -12.40
CA LEU A 166 -4.64 19.74 -13.82
C LEU A 166 -6.10 19.78 -14.28
N PRO A 167 -6.39 20.36 -15.47
CA PRO A 167 -7.68 20.19 -16.11
C PRO A 167 -8.06 18.71 -16.23
N ARG A 168 -9.35 18.40 -16.10
CA ARG A 168 -9.86 17.02 -15.98
C ARG A 168 -9.26 16.04 -16.99
N LEU A 169 -9.18 16.42 -18.27
CA LEU A 169 -8.64 15.55 -19.32
C LEU A 169 -7.13 15.33 -19.16
N GLU A 170 -6.38 16.39 -18.88
CA GLU A 170 -4.92 16.32 -18.65
C GLU A 170 -4.62 15.49 -17.40
N GLY A 171 -5.31 15.77 -16.30
CA GLY A 171 -5.17 15.05 -15.03
C GLY A 171 -5.48 13.56 -15.18
N GLN A 172 -6.52 13.19 -15.94
CA GLN A 172 -6.83 11.79 -16.22
C GLN A 172 -5.71 11.09 -17.00
N ARG A 173 -5.16 11.73 -18.03
CA ARG A 173 -4.07 11.14 -18.84
C ARG A 173 -2.77 11.04 -18.06
N MET A 174 -2.47 12.05 -17.25
CA MET A 174 -1.29 12.05 -16.39
C MET A 174 -1.41 10.99 -15.30
N LEU A 175 -2.56 10.89 -14.63
CA LEU A 175 -2.79 9.86 -13.61
C LEU A 175 -2.67 8.45 -14.20
N GLN A 176 -3.27 8.20 -15.38
CA GLN A 176 -3.14 6.91 -16.06
C GLN A 176 -1.68 6.59 -16.37
N PHE A 177 -0.93 7.55 -16.94
CA PHE A 177 0.50 7.37 -17.20
C PHE A 177 1.28 7.02 -15.93
N LEU A 178 1.01 7.71 -14.81
CA LEU A 178 1.71 7.47 -13.56
C LEU A 178 1.38 6.09 -12.98
N VAL A 179 0.12 5.66 -13.02
CA VAL A 179 -0.30 4.34 -12.57
C VAL A 179 0.33 3.25 -13.44
N ASP A 180 0.20 3.34 -14.76
CA ASP A 180 0.79 2.37 -15.71
C ASP A 180 2.32 2.30 -15.56
N HIS A 181 2.95 3.42 -15.22
CA HIS A 181 4.35 3.45 -14.86
C HIS A 181 4.56 2.72 -13.53
N CYS A 182 3.94 3.13 -12.43
CA CYS A 182 4.17 2.52 -11.11
C CYS A 182 3.97 0.98 -11.07
N ASP A 183 3.18 0.41 -11.97
CA ASP A 183 2.88 -1.02 -12.02
C ASP A 183 3.86 -1.86 -12.85
N LYS A 184 4.88 -1.27 -13.49
CA LYS A 184 5.80 -2.04 -14.35
C LYS A 184 6.69 -3.02 -13.58
N ALA A 185 6.95 -4.16 -14.22
CA ALA A 185 7.69 -5.27 -13.64
C ALA A 185 9.10 -4.90 -13.15
N GLU A 186 9.76 -3.94 -13.80
CA GLU A 186 11.14 -3.50 -13.57
C GLU A 186 11.41 -2.99 -12.14
N TRP A 187 10.39 -2.48 -11.45
CA TRP A 187 10.48 -2.05 -10.05
C TRP A 187 9.63 -2.90 -9.11
N THR A 188 9.15 -4.06 -9.56
CA THR A 188 8.36 -4.96 -8.73
C THR A 188 9.19 -6.11 -8.16
N THR A 189 8.75 -6.61 -7.01
CA THR A 189 9.14 -7.92 -6.49
C THR A 189 7.89 -8.75 -6.25
N ARG A 190 7.99 -10.06 -6.45
CA ARG A 190 6.91 -11.02 -6.20
C ARG A 190 7.25 -11.88 -5.01
N PHE A 191 6.41 -11.82 -3.98
CA PHE A 191 6.55 -12.65 -2.79
C PHE A 191 5.60 -13.84 -2.83
N ARG A 192 6.17 -15.03 -2.99
CA ARG A 192 5.43 -16.28 -2.87
C ARG A 192 5.23 -16.66 -1.41
N TRP A 193 3.99 -16.72 -0.95
CA TRP A 193 3.68 -17.07 0.44
C TRP A 193 4.03 -18.53 0.75
N ARG A 194 4.38 -18.76 2.02
CA ARG A 194 4.47 -20.09 2.64
C ARG A 194 3.68 -20.01 3.95
N PRO A 195 3.16 -21.14 4.47
CA PRO A 195 2.55 -21.14 5.79
C PRO A 195 3.47 -20.46 6.80
N HIS A 196 2.88 -19.62 7.64
CA HIS A 196 3.57 -18.85 8.67
C HIS A 196 4.59 -17.83 8.14
N SER A 197 4.32 -17.23 6.97
CA SER A 197 5.13 -16.11 6.47
C SER A 197 4.55 -14.77 6.92
N ILE A 198 5.42 -13.80 7.17
CA ILE A 198 5.07 -12.40 7.39
C ILE A 198 5.68 -11.56 6.27
N ALA A 199 4.89 -10.65 5.70
CA ALA A 199 5.39 -9.52 4.94
C ALA A 199 5.10 -8.23 5.71
N PHE A 200 6.08 -7.34 5.77
CA PHE A 200 5.92 -6.00 6.33
C PHE A 200 6.49 -4.99 5.34
N TRP A 201 5.66 -4.06 4.87
CA TRP A 201 6.04 -3.07 3.85
C TRP A 201 5.77 -1.63 4.29
N ASP A 202 6.50 -0.70 3.68
CA ASP A 202 6.42 0.74 3.93
C ASP A 202 5.44 1.42 2.96
N ASN A 203 4.21 1.66 3.42
CA ASN A 203 3.13 2.24 2.61
C ASN A 203 3.44 3.63 2.04
N ARG A 204 4.49 4.30 2.52
CA ARG A 204 4.87 5.64 2.05
C ARG A 204 5.66 5.59 0.74
N CYS A 205 6.15 4.41 0.34
CA CYS A 205 7.03 4.24 -0.81
C CYS A 205 6.94 2.89 -1.53
N VAL A 206 5.95 2.07 -1.17
CA VAL A 206 5.60 0.79 -1.79
C VAL A 206 4.17 0.82 -2.28
#